data_AF-A0A7V0QGI5-F1
#
_entry.id   AF-A0A7V0QGI5-F1
#
_cell.length_a   1.000
_cell.length_b   1.000
_cell.length_c   1.000
_cell.angle_alpha   90.00
_cell.angle_beta   90.00
_cell.angle_gamma   90.00
#
_symmetry.space_group_name_H-M   'P 1'
#
loop_
_entity.id
_entity.type
_entity.pdbx_description
1 polymer ?
#
loop_
_entity_poly.entity_id
_entity_poly.type
_entity_poly.pdbx_seq_one_letter_code
_entity_poly.pdbx_strand_id
1 'polypeptide(L)'
;MSEEGSKKRRLGDILLEKGIINQEQLKEALEEQKKSGRLLGELLISMGFASEKDILEALGVQTGTTVIDLSKMEIPDEVIKQVPASLAKVYNVIPIKFENDVLTVALSDPLNVN
;
A
#
# COMPACT_ATOMS: atom_id res chain seq x y z
N MET A 1 -34.48 -4.83 -0.64
CA MET A 1 -33.66 -4.65 -1.86
C MET A 1 -33.21 -3.20 -1.83
N SER A 2 -31.97 -2.85 -1.52
CA SER A 2 -30.71 -3.57 -1.62
C SER A 2 -29.81 -3.16 -0.45
N GLU A 3 -29.00 -4.09 0.04
CA GLU A 3 -28.01 -3.79 1.06
C GLU A 3 -26.82 -3.06 0.43
N GLU A 4 -26.61 -1.82 0.86
CA GLU A 4 -25.40 -1.03 0.58
C GLU A 4 -24.23 -1.66 1.35
N GLY A 5 -23.64 -2.72 0.81
CA GLY A 5 -22.42 -3.32 1.34
C GLY A 5 -21.30 -2.28 1.34
N SER A 6 -20.80 -1.92 2.53
CA SER A 6 -19.67 -1.01 2.78
C SER A 6 -18.60 -1.14 1.69
N LYS A 7 -18.59 -0.19 0.75
CA LYS A 7 -17.86 -0.32 -0.53
C LYS A 7 -16.38 -0.04 -0.30
N LYS A 8 -15.66 -0.98 0.29
CA LYS A 8 -14.18 -1.01 0.21
C LYS A 8 -13.82 -0.90 -1.28
N ARG A 9 -13.08 0.15 -1.65
CA ARG A 9 -12.68 0.40 -3.04
C ARG A 9 -11.93 -0.83 -3.56
N ARG A 10 -12.30 -1.35 -4.73
CA ARG A 10 -11.61 -2.51 -5.30
C ARG A 10 -10.35 -2.06 -6.03
N LEU A 11 -9.32 -2.90 -6.04
CA LEU A 11 -8.06 -2.61 -6.73
C LEU A 11 -8.28 -2.21 -8.21
N GLY A 12 -9.13 -2.95 -8.93
CA GLY A 12 -9.47 -2.66 -10.32
C GLY A 12 -10.14 -1.30 -10.51
N ASP A 13 -11.03 -0.90 -9.61
CA ASP A 13 -11.71 0.41 -9.68
C ASP A 13 -10.69 1.55 -9.50
N ILE A 14 -9.74 1.39 -8.58
CA ILE A 14 -8.69 2.40 -8.30
C ILE A 14 -7.75 2.55 -9.51
N LEU A 15 -7.38 1.43 -10.16
CA LEU A 15 -6.51 1.44 -11.33
C LEU A 15 -7.21 2.04 -12.56
N LEU A 16 -8.52 1.80 -12.71
CA LEU A 16 -9.36 2.44 -13.75
C LEU A 16 -9.44 3.95 -13.54
N GLU A 17 -9.73 4.40 -12.32
CA GLU A 17 -9.84 5.83 -12.00
C GLU A 17 -8.52 6.58 -12.20
N LYS A 18 -7.38 5.92 -11.93
CA LYS A 18 -6.04 6.47 -12.18
C LYS A 18 -5.64 6.44 -13.66
N GLY A 19 -6.44 5.82 -14.53
CA GLY A 19 -6.12 5.67 -15.96
C GLY A 19 -4.95 4.73 -16.26
N ILE A 20 -4.58 3.88 -15.29
CA ILE A 20 -3.48 2.92 -15.44
C ILE A 20 -3.92 1.74 -16.29
N ILE A 21 -5.17 1.31 -16.10
CA ILE A 21 -5.82 0.29 -16.93
C ILE A 21 -7.12 0.85 -17.51
N ASN A 22 -7.59 0.24 -18.58
CA ASN A 22 -8.93 0.48 -19.13
C ASN A 22 -9.90 -0.67 -18.79
N GLN A 23 -11.19 -0.49 -19.15
CA GLN A 23 -12.24 -1.48 -18.87
C GLN A 23 -11.99 -2.84 -19.54
N GLU A 24 -11.39 -2.84 -20.73
CA GLU A 24 -11.11 -4.07 -21.48
C GLU A 24 -9.99 -4.86 -20.82
N GLN A 25 -8.91 -4.19 -20.43
CA GLN A 25 -7.77 -4.77 -19.70
C GLN A 25 -8.19 -5.32 -18.33
N LEU A 26 -9.05 -4.59 -17.60
CA LEU A 26 -9.59 -5.07 -16.34
C LEU A 26 -10.43 -6.34 -16.54
N LYS A 27 -11.28 -6.36 -17.57
CA LYS A 27 -12.11 -7.52 -17.88
C LYS A 27 -11.25 -8.74 -18.23
N GLU A 28 -10.24 -8.56 -19.07
CA GLU A 28 -9.30 -9.62 -19.46
C GLU A 28 -8.58 -10.20 -18.23
N ALA A 29 -8.05 -9.34 -17.36
CA ALA A 29 -7.37 -9.76 -16.14
C ALA A 29 -8.32 -10.50 -15.16
N LEU A 30 -9.58 -10.09 -15.07
CA LEU A 30 -10.60 -10.77 -14.25
C LEU A 30 -11.00 -12.14 -14.83
N GLU A 31 -11.05 -12.28 -16.15
CA GLU A 31 -11.29 -13.57 -16.79
C GLU A 31 -10.13 -14.54 -16.53
N GLU A 32 -8.89 -14.05 -16.62
CA GLU A 32 -7.71 -14.87 -16.32
C GLU A 32 -7.59 -15.19 -14.83
N GLN A 33 -8.00 -14.27 -13.95
CA GLN A 33 -8.07 -14.53 -12.51
C GLN A 33 -9.00 -15.71 -12.20
N LYS A 34 -10.16 -15.78 -12.86
CA LYS A 34 -11.10 -16.90 -12.67
C LYS A 34 -10.54 -18.24 -13.13
N LYS A 35 -9.68 -18.24 -14.15
CA LYS A 35 -9.07 -19.47 -14.70
C LYS A 35 -7.86 -19.93 -13.88
N SER A 36 -7.02 -18.99 -13.47
CA SER A 36 -5.72 -19.28 -12.84
C SER A 36 -5.77 -19.29 -11.31
N GLY A 37 -6.75 -18.63 -10.70
CA GLY A 37 -6.81 -18.40 -9.25
C GLY A 37 -5.76 -17.40 -8.72
N ARG A 38 -4.98 -16.76 -9.59
CA ARG A 38 -3.93 -15.80 -9.23
C ARG A 38 -4.50 -14.46 -8.76
N LEU A 39 -3.68 -13.68 -8.06
CA LEU A 39 -4.06 -12.34 -7.62
C LEU A 39 -4.19 -11.39 -8.83
N LEU A 40 -5.20 -10.52 -8.80
CA LEU A 40 -5.47 -9.57 -9.87
C LEU A 40 -4.25 -8.67 -10.16
N GLY A 41 -3.57 -8.17 -9.11
CA GLY A 41 -2.38 -7.34 -9.26
C GLY A 41 -1.23 -8.05 -9.98
N GLU A 42 -0.97 -9.32 -9.64
CA GLU A 42 0.06 -10.11 -10.32
C GLU A 42 -0.27 -10.35 -11.79
N LEU A 43 -1.55 -10.58 -12.10
CA LEU A 43 -2.01 -10.79 -13.47
C LEU A 43 -1.82 -9.52 -14.30
N LEU A 44 -2.23 -8.36 -13.77
CA LEU A 44 -2.05 -7.06 -14.41
C LEU A 44 -0.58 -6.73 -14.67
N ILE A 45 0.33 -7.11 -13.77
CA ILE A 45 1.78 -6.98 -14.00
C ILE A 45 2.26 -7.94 -15.08
N SER A 46 1.86 -9.22 -15.00
CA SER A 46 2.29 -10.23 -15.97
C SER A 46 1.79 -9.99 -17.39
N MET A 47 0.62 -9.34 -17.53
CA MET A 47 0.03 -8.92 -18.80
C MET A 47 0.61 -7.59 -19.30
N GLY A 48 1.45 -6.91 -18.52
CA GLY A 48 2.02 -5.61 -18.86
C GLY A 48 1.02 -4.45 -18.81
N PHE A 49 -0.13 -4.63 -18.13
CA PHE A 49 -1.17 -3.61 -18.00
C PHE A 49 -0.89 -2.61 -16.86
N ALA A 50 -0.12 -3.01 -15.85
CA ALA A 50 0.29 -2.15 -14.75
C ALA A 50 1.70 -2.50 -14.27
N SER A 51 2.44 -1.53 -13.73
CA SER A 51 3.72 -1.80 -13.07
C SER A 51 3.53 -2.23 -11.61
N GLU A 52 4.56 -2.84 -11.01
CA GLU A 52 4.55 -3.18 -9.58
C GLU A 52 4.29 -1.93 -8.70
N LYS A 53 4.86 -0.78 -9.09
CA LYS A 53 4.64 0.49 -8.42
C LYS A 53 3.17 0.92 -8.47
N ASP A 54 2.53 0.77 -9.63
CA ASP A 54 1.11 1.12 -9.81
C ASP A 54 0.20 0.27 -8.92
N ILE A 55 0.49 -1.03 -8.83
CA ILE A 55 -0.23 -1.95 -7.96
C ILE A 55 -0.03 -1.58 -6.49
N LEU A 56 1.21 -1.29 -6.07
CA LEU A 56 1.51 -0.88 -4.69
C LEU A 56 0.78 0.43 -4.32
N GLU A 57 0.83 1.45 -5.18
CA GLU A 57 0.10 2.70 -4.93
C GLU A 57 -1.41 2.48 -4.82
N ALA A 58 -1.98 1.66 -5.71
CA ALA A 58 -3.41 1.35 -5.68
C ALA A 58 -3.81 0.53 -4.44
N LEU A 59 -2.96 -0.38 -3.97
CA LEU A 59 -3.15 -1.12 -2.71
C LEU A 59 -3.07 -0.19 -1.49
N GLY A 60 -2.19 0.82 -1.51
CA GLY A 60 -2.15 1.86 -0.49
C GLY A 60 -3.48 2.61 -0.38
N VAL A 61 -4.02 3.06 -1.53
CA VAL A 61 -5.34 3.70 -1.62
C VAL A 61 -6.46 2.76 -1.15
N GLN A 62 -6.40 1.48 -1.49
CA GLN A 62 -7.40 0.48 -1.12
C GLN A 62 -7.44 0.22 0.40
N THR A 63 -6.27 0.16 1.04
CA THR A 63 -6.14 -0.17 2.46
C THR A 63 -6.24 1.04 3.38
N GLY A 64 -6.23 2.26 2.83
CA GLY A 64 -6.09 3.49 3.61
C GLY A 64 -4.69 3.66 4.20
N THR A 65 -3.72 2.84 3.76
CA THR A 65 -2.33 2.89 4.21
C THR A 65 -1.55 3.79 3.26
N THR A 66 -0.91 4.82 3.78
CA THR A 66 0.01 5.62 2.97
C THR A 66 1.24 4.77 2.64
N VAL A 67 1.45 4.47 1.36
CA VAL A 67 2.73 3.91 0.89
C VAL A 67 3.74 5.04 0.94
N ILE A 68 4.57 5.04 1.98
CA ILE A 68 5.62 6.03 2.18
C ILE A 68 6.92 5.47 1.62
N ASP A 69 7.45 6.12 0.59
CA ASP A 69 8.83 5.88 0.15
C ASP A 69 9.77 6.57 1.16
N LEU A 70 10.23 5.82 2.15
CA LEU A 70 11.14 6.29 3.19
C LEU A 70 12.45 6.86 2.61
N SER A 71 12.84 6.45 1.41
CA SER A 71 14.06 6.90 0.72
C SER A 71 13.98 8.37 0.27
N LYS A 72 12.76 8.92 0.16
CA LYS A 72 12.52 10.32 -0.26
C LYS A 72 12.08 11.22 0.89
N MET A 73 12.03 10.68 2.10
CA MET A 73 11.57 11.42 3.28
C MET A 73 12.79 12.00 4.01
N GLU A 74 12.90 13.32 4.03
CA GLU A 74 13.79 14.00 4.97
C GLU A 74 13.11 14.00 6.33
N ILE A 75 13.54 13.10 7.21
CA ILE A 75 13.05 13.03 8.58
C ILE A 75 13.86 14.04 9.40
N PRO A 76 13.21 15.02 10.06
CA PRO A 76 13.91 15.99 10.89
C PRO A 76 14.69 15.29 12.01
N ASP A 77 15.89 15.81 12.28
CA ASP A 77 16.80 15.32 13.33
C ASP A 77 16.12 15.21 14.71
N GLU A 78 15.20 16.13 15.00
CA GLU A 78 14.39 16.17 16.23
C GLU A 78 13.43 14.99 16.37
N VAL A 79 12.94 14.45 15.24
CA VAL A 79 12.07 13.26 15.19
C VAL A 79 12.91 11.99 15.39
N ILE A 80 14.08 11.90 14.75
CA ILE A 80 15.02 10.79 14.94
C ILE A 80 15.45 10.68 16.40
N LYS A 81 15.68 11.81 17.07
CA LYS A 81 16.08 11.87 18.49
C LYS A 81 14.98 11.46 19.47
N GLN A 82 13.72 11.35 19.05
CA GLN A 82 12.63 10.88 19.92
C GLN A 82 12.78 9.39 20.27
N VAL A 83 13.46 8.60 19.44
CA VAL A 83 13.68 7.17 19.67
C VAL A 83 15.17 6.89 19.79
N PRO A 84 15.65 6.38 20.94
CA PRO A 84 17.02 5.93 21.06
C PRO A 84 17.37 4.88 19.99
N ALA A 85 18.53 5.00 19.36
CA ALA A 85 18.95 4.11 18.28
C ALA A 85 18.97 2.62 18.67
N SER A 86 19.19 2.31 19.95
CA SER A 86 19.10 0.96 20.49
C SER A 86 17.68 0.39 20.40
N LEU A 87 16.67 1.19 20.77
CA LEU A 87 15.26 0.80 20.68
C LEU A 87 14.80 0.68 19.22
N ALA A 88 15.20 1.63 18.37
CA ALA A 88 14.88 1.61 16.94
C ALA A 88 15.37 0.31 16.27
N LYS A 89 16.59 -0.15 16.61
CA LYS A 89 17.16 -1.41 16.10
C LYS A 89 16.48 -2.65 16.65
N VAL A 90 16.18 -2.68 17.95
CA VAL A 90 15.54 -3.84 18.60
C VAL A 90 14.14 -4.08 18.06
N TYR A 91 13.36 -3.01 17.90
CA TYR A 91 11.98 -3.10 17.42
C TYR A 91 11.84 -2.93 15.91
N ASN A 92 12.97 -2.76 15.20
CA ASN A 92 13.04 -2.53 13.76
C ASN A 92 12.04 -1.47 13.27
N VAL A 93 11.99 -0.36 14.02
CA VAL A 93 11.13 0.82 13.80
C VAL A 93 11.97 2.04 13.46
N ILE A 94 11.40 2.91 12.63
CA ILE A 94 11.97 4.21 12.31
C ILE A 94 10.94 5.29 12.64
N PRO A 95 11.21 6.26 13.54
CA PRO A 95 10.31 7.38 13.76
C PRO A 95 10.26 8.26 12.51
N ILE A 96 9.06 8.54 12.00
CA ILE A 96 8.85 9.31 10.77
C ILE A 96 8.22 10.67 11.02
N LYS A 97 7.50 10.85 12.13
CA LYS A 97 6.82 12.09 12.45
C LYS A 97 6.53 12.20 13.94
N PHE A 98 6.65 13.41 14.50
CA PHE A 98 6.28 13.70 15.88
C PHE A 98 5.46 15.00 15.94
N GLU A 99 4.17 14.92 16.27
CA GLU A 99 3.26 16.06 16.37
C GLU A 99 2.19 15.79 17.43
N ASN A 100 1.78 16.83 18.19
CA ASN A 100 0.71 16.75 19.19
C ASN A 100 0.89 15.59 20.20
N ASP A 101 2.12 15.37 20.68
CA ASP A 101 2.50 14.24 21.55
C ASP A 101 2.27 12.84 20.96
N VAL A 102 2.05 12.74 19.64
CA VAL A 102 1.92 11.48 18.91
C VAL A 102 3.18 11.25 18.07
N LEU A 103 3.84 10.12 18.33
CA LEU A 103 4.96 9.64 17.53
C LEU A 103 4.47 8.61 16.50
N THR A 104 4.57 8.96 15.22
CA THR A 104 4.36 8.03 14.12
C THR A 104 5.67 7.31 13.81
N VAL A 105 5.62 5.99 13.81
CA VAL A 105 6.76 5.13 13.46
C VAL A 105 6.44 4.29 12.22
N ALA A 106 7.43 4.09 11.36
CA ALA A 106 7.42 3.11 10.31
C ALA A 106 7.95 1.78 10.86
N LEU A 107 7.15 0.72 10.72
CA LEU A 107 7.53 -0.65 11.02
C LEU A 107 7.99 -1.32 9.73
N SER A 108 9.09 -2.05 9.80
CA SER A 108 9.58 -2.88 8.69
C SER A 108 8.68 -4.08 8.40
N ASP A 109 8.02 -4.63 9.43
CA ASP A 109 7.00 -5.68 9.33
C ASP A 109 5.89 -5.42 10.36
N PRO A 110 4.68 -4.99 9.93
CA PRO A 110 3.58 -4.69 10.85
C PRO A 110 2.93 -5.93 11.50
N LEU A 111 3.32 -7.14 11.09
CA LEU A 111 2.79 -8.40 11.64
C LEU A 111 3.69 -9.04 12.71
N ASN A 112 4.89 -8.52 12.92
CA ASN A 112 5.81 -9.04 13.92
C ASN A 112 5.60 -8.36 15.28
N VAL A 113 4.50 -8.72 15.94
CA VAL A 113 4.27 -8.46 17.36
C VAL A 113 4.90 -9.59 18.15
N ASN A 114 5.98 -9.28 18.89
CA ASN A 114 6.64 -10.20 19.81
C ASN A 114 6.27 -9.85 21.26
#